data_AF-A0A960BH57-F1
#
_entry.id   AF-A0A960BH57-F1
#
_cell.length_a   1.000
_cell.length_b   1.000
_cell.length_c   1.000
_cell.angle_alpha   90.00
_cell.angle_beta   90.00
_cell.angle_gamma   90.00
#
_symmetry.space_group_name_H-M   'P 1'
#
loop_
_entity.id
_entity.type
_entity.pdbx_description
1 polymer ?
#
loop_
_entity_poly.entity_id
_entity_poly.type
_entity_poly.pdbx_seq_one_letter_code
_entity_poly.pdbx_strand_id
1 'polypeptide(L)'
;MKAKKFFRGPFFWILVAVLLVMLGSNLVAGLSGPKDVTTAEAVKYIQTDQVKSATLVDREQRIQMTLQDDSKVHADFITGQGLVLQEELQAKADAGALPEGYNVEVPKDNPLLTLLGILLPVLLIGGLLFFFLTQMQGGGSRI
;
A
#
# COMPACT_ATOMS: atom_id res chain seq x y z
N MET A 1 24.49 38.57 -9.22
CA MET A 1 25.36 37.40 -9.01
C MET A 1 25.17 36.64 -7.68
N LYS A 2 24.23 37.00 -6.80
CA LYS A 2 23.98 36.28 -5.52
C LYS A 2 22.94 35.15 -5.60
N ALA A 3 22.06 35.15 -6.60
CA ALA A 3 21.05 34.10 -6.80
C ALA A 3 21.67 32.72 -7.07
N LYS A 4 22.79 32.66 -7.83
CA LYS A 4 23.48 31.40 -8.19
C LYS A 4 24.05 30.64 -6.98
N LYS A 5 24.27 31.31 -5.85
CA LYS A 5 24.73 30.70 -4.57
C LYS A 5 23.56 30.24 -3.70
N PHE A 6 22.40 30.91 -3.78
CA PHE A 6 21.18 30.52 -3.09
C PHE A 6 20.64 29.18 -3.62
N PHE A 7 20.60 29.01 -4.94
CA PHE A 7 20.19 27.75 -5.60
C PHE A 7 21.15 26.56 -5.42
N ARG A 8 22.34 26.79 -4.83
CA ARG A 8 23.35 25.74 -4.56
C ARG A 8 23.54 25.48 -3.06
N GLY A 9 22.85 26.22 -2.20
CA GLY A 9 22.91 26.03 -0.76
C GLY A 9 22.04 24.86 -0.31
N PRO A 10 22.42 24.12 0.75
CA PRO A 10 21.63 23.02 1.28
C PRO A 10 20.21 23.46 1.67
N PHE A 11 20.02 24.70 2.13
CA PHE A 11 18.70 25.26 2.44
C PHE A 11 17.74 25.31 1.25
N PHE A 12 18.23 25.59 0.04
CA PHE A 12 17.38 25.59 -1.15
C PHE A 12 16.90 24.17 -1.49
N TRP A 13 17.80 23.18 -1.42
CA TRP A 13 17.45 21.79 -1.63
C TRP A 13 16.52 21.23 -0.56
N ILE A 14 16.69 21.63 0.70
CA ILE A 14 15.77 21.28 1.79
C ILE A 14 14.38 21.89 1.52
N LEU A 15 14.30 23.16 1.14
CA LEU A 15 13.04 23.82 0.81
C LEU A 15 12.33 23.13 -0.36
N VAL A 16 13.07 22.78 -1.41
CA VAL A 16 12.52 22.04 -2.57
C VAL A 16 12.07 20.63 -2.18
N ALA A 17 12.83 19.92 -1.35
CA ALA A 17 12.44 18.60 -0.85
C ALA A 17 11.16 18.66 -0.01
N VAL A 18 11.03 19.65 0.89
CA VAL A 18 9.82 19.86 1.68
C VAL A 18 8.62 20.20 0.77
N LEU A 19 8.80 21.06 -0.22
CA LEU A 19 7.76 21.38 -1.22
C LEU A 19 7.35 20.16 -2.03
N LEU A 20 8.30 19.34 -2.48
CA LEU A 20 8.02 18.10 -3.20
C LEU A 20 7.29 17.08 -2.32
N VAL A 21 7.68 16.94 -1.05
CA VAL A 21 6.98 16.08 -0.10
C VAL A 21 5.56 16.60 0.14
N MET A 22 5.35 17.90 0.32
CA MET A 22 4.01 18.46 0.49
C MET A 22 3.14 18.25 -0.76
N LEU A 23 3.65 18.53 -1.95
CA LEU A 23 2.92 18.32 -3.21
C LEU A 23 2.62 16.84 -3.44
N GLY A 24 3.61 15.96 -3.22
CA GLY A 24 3.45 14.51 -3.30
C GLY A 24 2.41 13.98 -2.31
N SER A 25 2.44 14.46 -1.06
CA SER A 25 1.47 14.08 -0.05
C SER A 25 0.05 14.52 -0.38
N ASN A 26 -0.14 15.70 -0.98
CA ASN A 26 -1.47 16.15 -1.40
C ASN A 26 -2.01 15.35 -2.60
N LEU A 27 -1.14 14.97 -3.55
CA LEU A 27 -1.52 14.07 -4.65
C LEU A 27 -1.91 12.68 -4.13
N VAL A 28 -1.19 12.17 -3.13
CA VAL A 28 -1.52 10.89 -2.48
C VAL A 28 -2.78 10.99 -1.62
N ALA A 29 -3.02 12.11 -0.94
CA ALA A 29 -4.24 12.32 -0.14
C ALA A 29 -5.50 12.50 -1.01
N GLY A 30 -5.36 13.03 -2.24
CA GLY A 30 -6.43 13.11 -3.23
C GLY A 30 -6.81 11.75 -3.85
N LEU A 31 -5.93 10.75 -3.75
CA LEU A 31 -6.28 9.35 -3.92
C LEU A 31 -6.97 8.91 -2.63
N SER A 32 -8.24 9.28 -2.46
CA SER A 32 -9.04 8.77 -1.36
C SER A 32 -8.97 7.25 -1.40
N GLY A 33 -8.20 6.67 -0.47
CA GLY A 33 -8.15 5.23 -0.30
C GLY A 33 -9.55 4.67 -0.05
N PRO A 34 -9.77 3.37 -0.26
CA PRO A 34 -11.07 2.77 0.04
C PRO A 34 -11.48 3.13 1.47
N LYS A 35 -12.72 3.57 1.65
CA LYS A 35 -13.25 3.97 2.95
C LYS A 35 -13.50 2.73 3.79
N ASP A 36 -12.97 2.73 5.01
CA ASP A 36 -13.28 1.73 6.02
C ASP A 36 -14.77 1.81 6.40
N VAL A 37 -15.50 0.71 6.21
CA VAL A 37 -16.89 0.56 6.65
C VAL A 37 -17.00 -0.66 7.57
N THR A 38 -18.04 -0.69 8.39
CA THR A 38 -18.28 -1.85 9.24
C THR A 38 -18.67 -3.06 8.39
N THR A 39 -18.40 -4.28 8.87
CA THR A 39 -18.85 -5.51 8.20
C THR A 39 -20.36 -5.52 8.00
N ALA A 40 -21.12 -4.96 8.95
CA ALA A 40 -22.58 -4.81 8.85
C ALA A 40 -23.00 -3.88 7.69
N GLU A 41 -22.31 -2.76 7.50
CA GLU A 41 -22.53 -1.87 6.35
C GLU A 41 -22.15 -2.55 5.04
N ALA A 42 -21.04 -3.30 5.02
CA ALA A 42 -20.63 -4.03 3.83
C ALA A 42 -21.69 -5.07 3.41
N VAL A 43 -22.18 -5.88 4.35
CA VAL A 43 -23.28 -6.82 4.12
C VAL A 43 -24.54 -6.09 3.66
N LYS A 44 -24.87 -4.94 4.27
CA LYS A 44 -26.01 -4.13 3.86
C LYS A 44 -25.88 -3.69 2.40
N TYR A 45 -24.70 -3.22 1.97
CA TYR A 45 -24.48 -2.82 0.58
C TYR A 45 -24.68 -3.96 -0.41
N ILE A 46 -24.19 -5.16 -0.07
CA ILE A 46 -24.42 -6.38 -0.87
C ILE A 46 -25.91 -6.68 -0.95
N GLN A 47 -26.62 -6.66 0.19
CA GLN A 47 -28.04 -6.99 0.26
C GLN A 47 -28.93 -5.99 -0.48
N THR A 48 -28.60 -4.69 -0.44
CA THR A 48 -29.36 -3.62 -1.12
C THR A 48 -28.89 -3.34 -2.56
N ASP A 49 -28.15 -4.27 -3.16
CA ASP A 49 -27.67 -4.20 -4.55
C ASP A 49 -26.81 -2.96 -4.85
N GLN A 50 -26.16 -2.36 -3.85
CA GLN A 50 -25.37 -1.13 -4.04
C GLN A 50 -23.94 -1.41 -4.53
N VAL A 51 -23.57 -2.68 -4.65
CA VAL A 51 -22.22 -3.11 -5.05
C VAL A 51 -22.14 -3.27 -6.55
N LYS A 52 -21.13 -2.64 -7.15
CA LYS A 52 -20.79 -2.75 -8.57
C LYS A 52 -19.83 -3.92 -8.83
N SER A 53 -18.77 -4.00 -8.03
CA SER A 53 -17.78 -5.08 -7.98
C SER A 53 -17.32 -5.35 -6.56
N ALA A 54 -16.92 -6.59 -6.29
CA ALA A 54 -16.33 -6.98 -5.01
C ALA A 54 -15.10 -7.89 -5.19
N THR A 55 -14.12 -7.75 -4.32
CA THR A 55 -12.94 -8.63 -4.23
C THR A 55 -12.79 -9.10 -2.79
N LEU A 56 -12.87 -10.41 -2.57
CA LEU A 56 -12.50 -11.00 -1.28
C LEU A 56 -11.02 -11.32 -1.29
N VAL A 57 -10.29 -10.81 -0.31
CA VAL A 57 -8.85 -11.02 -0.14
C VAL A 57 -8.64 -11.94 1.06
N ASP A 58 -8.21 -13.17 0.78
CA ASP A 58 -8.22 -14.28 1.76
C ASP A 58 -7.25 -14.05 2.93
N ARG A 59 -6.00 -13.66 2.64
CA ARG A 59 -4.95 -13.53 3.67
C ARG A 59 -5.17 -12.34 4.60
N GLU A 60 -5.76 -11.26 4.09
CA GLU A 60 -6.12 -10.08 4.87
C GLU A 60 -7.50 -10.19 5.51
N GLN A 61 -8.27 -11.24 5.20
CA GLN A 61 -9.66 -11.41 5.63
C GLN A 61 -10.50 -10.15 5.37
N ARG A 62 -10.38 -9.62 4.15
CA ARG A 62 -10.93 -8.31 3.79
C ARG A 62 -11.78 -8.43 2.54
N ILE A 63 -12.94 -7.77 2.54
CA ILE A 63 -13.73 -7.56 1.34
C ILE A 63 -13.53 -6.11 0.88
N GLN A 64 -13.13 -5.94 -0.37
CA GLN A 64 -13.05 -4.66 -1.05
C GLN A 64 -14.21 -4.56 -2.02
N MET A 65 -14.88 -3.42 -2.06
CA MET A 65 -16.04 -3.22 -2.93
C MET A 65 -15.97 -1.87 -3.61
N THR A 66 -16.37 -1.85 -4.87
CA THR A 66 -16.72 -0.63 -5.60
C THR A 66 -18.24 -0.55 -5.59
N LEU A 67 -18.81 0.54 -5.08
CA LEU A 67 -20.25 0.76 -5.10
C LEU A 67 -20.70 1.32 -6.46
N GLN A 68 -22.01 1.35 -6.70
CA GLN A 68 -22.57 1.87 -7.95
C GLN A 68 -22.24 3.36 -8.22
N ASP A 69 -21.94 4.14 -7.17
CA ASP A 69 -21.51 5.54 -7.26
C ASP A 69 -19.97 5.69 -7.45
N ASP A 70 -19.29 4.60 -7.82
CA ASP A 70 -17.84 4.46 -7.95
C ASP A 70 -17.05 4.74 -6.66
N SER A 71 -17.73 4.85 -5.50
CA SER A 71 -17.05 4.91 -4.21
C SER A 71 -16.44 3.55 -3.87
N LYS A 72 -15.23 3.58 -3.32
CA LYS A 72 -14.51 2.37 -2.89
C LYS A 72 -14.63 2.25 -1.39
N VAL A 73 -15.04 1.08 -0.93
CA VAL A 73 -15.15 0.75 0.49
C VAL A 73 -14.47 -0.58 0.76
N HIS A 74 -14.03 -0.79 2.00
CA HIS A 74 -13.66 -2.13 2.45
C HIS A 74 -14.17 -2.40 3.86
N ALA A 75 -14.31 -3.68 4.17
CA ALA A 75 -14.58 -4.15 5.53
C ALA A 75 -13.76 -5.41 5.80
N ASP A 76 -13.42 -5.61 7.06
CA ASP A 76 -12.81 -6.85 7.52
C ASP A 76 -13.90 -7.86 7.89
N PHE A 77 -13.59 -9.14 7.73
CA PHE A 77 -14.44 -10.26 8.11
C PHE A 77 -13.62 -11.31 8.85
N ILE A 78 -14.30 -12.22 9.53
CA ILE A 78 -13.61 -13.32 10.24
C ILE A 78 -13.50 -14.56 9.36
N THR A 79 -12.57 -15.47 9.73
CA THR A 79 -12.44 -16.79 9.09
C THR A 79 -13.80 -17.49 8.98
N GLY A 80 -14.13 -18.00 7.79
CA GLY A 80 -15.41 -18.66 7.50
C GLY A 80 -16.52 -17.73 7.03
N GLN A 81 -16.52 -16.46 7.44
CA GLN A 81 -17.49 -15.47 6.95
C GLN A 81 -17.26 -15.11 5.48
N GLY A 82 -16.00 -15.23 4.99
CA GLY A 82 -15.68 -15.04 3.58
C GLY A 82 -16.43 -15.97 2.63
N LEU A 83 -16.69 -17.23 3.03
CA LEU A 83 -17.49 -18.16 2.24
C LEU A 83 -18.95 -17.71 2.15
N VAL A 84 -19.54 -17.28 3.27
CA VAL A 84 -20.92 -16.77 3.31
C VAL A 84 -21.06 -15.52 2.43
N LEU A 85 -20.09 -14.60 2.51
CA LEU A 85 -20.06 -13.40 1.66
C LEU A 85 -19.90 -13.77 0.18
N GLN A 86 -19.07 -14.77 -0.14
CA GLN A 86 -18.90 -15.25 -1.51
C GLN A 86 -20.19 -15.88 -2.06
N GLU A 87 -20.90 -16.67 -1.26
CA GLU A 87 -22.20 -17.24 -1.63
C GLU A 87 -23.25 -16.13 -1.88
N GLU A 88 -23.31 -15.10 -1.02
CA GLU A 88 -24.19 -13.94 -1.23
C GLU A 88 -23.83 -13.19 -2.51
N LEU A 89 -22.54 -12.94 -2.76
CA LEU A 89 -22.08 -12.26 -3.97
C LEU A 89 -22.34 -13.08 -5.24
N GLN A 90 -22.21 -14.40 -5.17
CA GLN A 90 -22.57 -15.28 -6.28
C GLN A 90 -24.06 -15.18 -6.60
N ALA A 91 -24.92 -15.23 -5.59
CA ALA A 91 -26.36 -15.07 -5.78
C ALA A 91 -26.73 -13.72 -6.41
N LYS A 92 -26.03 -12.64 -6.02
CA LYS A 92 -26.20 -11.30 -6.61
C LYS A 92 -25.68 -11.23 -8.04
N ALA A 93 -24.55 -11.87 -8.34
CA ALA A 93 -24.01 -11.95 -9.69
C ALA A 93 -24.96 -12.73 -10.63
N ASP A 94 -25.50 -13.86 -10.17
CA ASP A 94 -26.46 -14.69 -10.92
C ASP A 94 -27.77 -13.94 -11.19
N ALA A 95 -28.19 -13.08 -10.25
CA ALA A 95 -29.34 -12.19 -10.40
C ALA A 95 -29.08 -10.96 -11.29
N GLY A 96 -27.85 -10.76 -11.77
CA GLY A 96 -27.45 -9.59 -12.55
C GLY A 96 -27.36 -8.28 -11.75
N ALA A 97 -27.38 -8.37 -10.41
CA ALA A 97 -27.25 -7.23 -9.51
C ALA A 97 -25.79 -6.81 -9.24
N LEU A 98 -24.83 -7.51 -9.86
CA LEU A 98 -23.39 -7.27 -9.72
C LEU A 98 -22.77 -7.03 -11.12
N PRO A 99 -22.85 -5.81 -11.68
CA PRO A 99 -22.51 -5.52 -13.07
C PRO A 99 -21.09 -5.92 -13.49
N GLU A 100 -20.12 -5.80 -12.59
CA GLU A 100 -18.71 -6.13 -12.83
C GLU A 100 -18.29 -7.46 -12.17
N GLY A 101 -19.23 -8.16 -11.54
CA GLY A 101 -18.97 -9.43 -10.87
C GLY A 101 -18.17 -9.31 -9.56
N TYR A 102 -17.71 -10.45 -9.07
CA TYR A 102 -16.81 -10.51 -7.92
C TYR A 102 -15.59 -11.39 -8.22
N ASN A 103 -14.52 -11.19 -7.47
CA ASN A 103 -13.31 -12.01 -7.53
C ASN A 103 -12.87 -12.44 -6.13
N VAL A 104 -12.06 -13.51 -6.09
CA VAL A 104 -11.36 -13.95 -4.88
C VAL A 104 -9.87 -13.88 -5.15
N GLU A 105 -9.16 -13.10 -4.34
CA GLU A 105 -7.73 -12.92 -4.42
C GLU A 105 -7.03 -13.63 -3.26
N VAL A 106 -6.02 -14.42 -3.61
CA VAL A 106 -5.10 -15.03 -2.66
C VAL A 106 -3.74 -14.36 -2.86
N PRO A 107 -3.37 -13.37 -2.04
CA PRO A 107 -2.12 -12.63 -2.21
C PRO A 107 -0.91 -13.57 -2.15
N LYS A 108 -0.07 -13.47 -3.19
CA LYS A 108 1.18 -14.23 -3.29
C LYS A 108 2.33 -13.34 -2.88
N ASP A 109 3.09 -13.80 -1.89
CA ASP A 109 4.35 -13.18 -1.53
C ASP A 109 5.36 -13.40 -2.67
N ASN A 110 6.15 -12.37 -2.99
CA ASN A 110 7.25 -12.51 -3.94
C ASN A 110 8.54 -12.86 -3.18
N PRO A 111 9.03 -14.11 -3.25
CA PRO A 111 10.15 -14.56 -2.43
C PRO A 111 11.44 -13.79 -2.72
N LEU A 112 11.63 -13.28 -3.95
CA LEU A 112 12.81 -12.47 -4.29
C LEU A 112 12.74 -11.09 -3.64
N LEU A 113 11.57 -10.46 -3.60
CA LEU A 113 11.38 -9.18 -2.91
C LEU A 113 11.52 -9.35 -1.39
N THR A 114 10.95 -10.43 -0.83
CA THR A 114 11.13 -10.77 0.59
C THR A 114 12.60 -10.98 0.92
N LEU A 115 13.33 -11.76 0.11
CA LEU A 115 14.76 -11.98 0.29
C LEU A 115 15.55 -10.69 0.16
N LEU A 116 15.26 -9.84 -0.81
CA LEU A 116 15.91 -8.54 -0.98
C LEU A 116 15.66 -7.64 0.23
N GLY A 117 14.44 -7.64 0.78
CA GLY A 117 14.09 -6.90 2.00
C GLY A 117 14.87 -7.36 3.23
N ILE A 118 15.23 -8.65 3.30
CA ILE A 118 16.07 -9.21 4.38
C ILE A 118 17.56 -8.93 4.12
N LEU A 119 18.03 -9.12 2.88
CA LEU A 119 19.45 -8.97 2.53
C LEU A 119 19.89 -7.51 2.52
N LEU A 120 19.04 -6.58 2.12
CA LEU A 120 19.41 -5.17 1.99
C LEU A 120 19.91 -4.57 3.32
N PRO A 121 19.20 -4.70 4.47
CA PRO A 121 19.71 -4.25 5.77
C PRO A 121 21.00 -4.95 6.20
N VAL A 122 21.12 -6.27 5.97
CA VAL A 122 22.33 -7.03 6.33
C VAL A 122 23.54 -6.56 5.54
N LEU A 123 23.38 -6.37 4.22
CA LEU A 123 24.42 -5.84 3.35
C LEU A 123 24.76 -4.39 3.68
N LEU A 124 23.78 -3.56 4.06
CA LEU A 124 24.01 -2.19 4.50
C LEU A 124 24.88 -2.16 5.76
N ILE A 125 24.50 -2.93 6.79
CA ILE A 125 25.24 -3.00 8.05
C ILE A 125 26.63 -3.61 7.81
N GLY A 126 26.72 -4.74 7.11
CA GLY A 126 27.99 -5.40 6.80
C GLY A 126 28.91 -4.50 5.97
N GLY A 127 28.36 -3.78 4.99
CA GLY A 127 29.09 -2.81 4.18
C GLY A 127 29.58 -1.60 4.99
N LEU A 128 28.75 -1.07 5.89
CA LEU A 128 29.15 0.02 6.79
C LEU A 128 30.22 -0.43 7.79
N LEU A 129 30.08 -1.63 8.37
CA LEU A 129 31.10 -2.20 9.25
C LEU A 129 32.41 -2.43 8.52
N PHE A 130 32.36 -3.01 7.31
CA PHE A 130 33.54 -3.18 6.46
C PHE A 130 34.19 -1.83 6.11
N PHE A 131 33.38 -0.83 5.78
CA PHE A 131 33.85 0.54 5.55
C PHE A 131 34.54 1.12 6.79
N PHE A 132 33.98 0.98 7.99
CA PHE A 132 34.61 1.46 9.21
C PHE A 132 35.91 0.70 9.55
N LEU A 133 35.93 -0.63 9.40
CA LEU A 133 37.11 -1.45 9.64
C LEU A 133 38.26 -1.10 8.67
N THR A 134 37.95 -0.84 7.41
CA THR A 134 38.95 -0.41 6.41
C THR A 134 39.47 1.01 6.67
N GLN A 135 38.64 1.92 7.19
CA GLN A 135 39.08 3.25 7.62
C GLN A 135 39.98 3.19 8.87
N MET A 136 39.69 2.29 9.82
CA MET A 136 40.49 2.14 11.05
C MET A 136 41.91 1.58 10.81
N GLN A 137 42.12 0.74 9.79
CA GLN A 137 43.45 0.23 9.44
C GLN A 137 44.27 1.18 8.55
N GLY A 138 43.66 2.21 7.94
CA GLY A 138 44.35 3.17 7.07
C GLY A 138 45.03 4.36 7.78
N GLY A 139 44.85 4.51 9.10
CA GLY A 139 45.35 5.66 9.87
C GLY A 139 46.77 5.52 10.44
N GLY A 140 47.46 4.39 10.22
CA GLY A 140 48.72 4.04 10.90
C GLY A 140 50.03 4.32 10.15
N SER A 141 50.01 4.97 8.99
CA SER A 141 51.24 5.23 8.20
C SER A 141 51.44 6.71 7.91
N ARG A 142 51.78 7.47 8.95
CA ARG A 142 52.62 8.67 8.82
C ARG A 142 53.66 8.66 9.95
N ILE A 143 54.68 7.82 9.76
CA ILE A 143 56.07 8.17 10.05
C ILE A 143 56.78 8.30 8.71
#